data_AF-I1MNN4-F1
#
_entry.id   AF-I1MNN4-F1
#
_cell.length_a   1.000
_cell.length_b   1.000
_cell.length_c   1.000
_cell.angle_alpha   90.00
_cell.angle_beta   90.00
_cell.angle_gamma   90.00
#
_symmetry.space_group_name_H-M   'P 1'
#
loop_
_entity.id
_entity.type
_entity.pdbx_description
1 polymer ?
#
loop_
_entity_poly.entity_id
_entity_poly.type
_entity_poly.pdbx_seq_one_letter_code
_entity_poly.pdbx_strand_id
1 'polypeptide(L)'
;MATRYWVVSLPVQNSASTLWNKLQEQISKHSFDTPLYRFNIPNLRVGTLDSLLSLSDDLVKSNSFVEGVSHKIRRQIEELERVSGVMSSGLTVDGVPVDSYLTRFVWDEARYPTMSPLKEIIDGIHGQVAKIEDDLKVRVSEYNNIRSQLNAINRKQTGSLAVRDLSDLVKPEDIITSENLTTLLAIVPKYSQKDWLSSYEILTNYVVPRSSKKLYEDNEYALYTVTLFSRVADNFRTSAREEGFQIRDFEYSPESHDSRKQELEKLVEDQESLRGSLLQWCYTSYGEVFSSWMHFCAVRVFTESILRYGLPPSFLACVLAPSVKAEKKVRSILEGLSDSSNR
;
A
#
# COMPACT_ATOMS: atom_id res chain seq x y z
N MET A 1 23.51 3.10 -0.45
CA MET A 1 22.94 3.09 -1.81
C MET A 1 22.71 4.52 -2.26
N ALA A 2 22.92 4.80 -3.54
CA ALA A 2 22.59 6.11 -4.09
C ALA A 2 21.07 6.28 -4.13
N THR A 3 20.57 7.43 -3.71
CA THR A 3 19.13 7.74 -3.71
C THR A 3 18.70 8.50 -4.96
N ARG A 4 19.66 8.91 -5.80
CA ARG A 4 19.45 9.69 -7.01
C ARG A 4 20.46 9.29 -8.08
N TYR A 5 19.97 9.14 -9.29
CA TYR A 5 20.77 8.88 -10.48
C TYR A 5 20.54 9.99 -11.50
N TRP A 6 21.60 10.34 -12.22
CA TRP A 6 21.58 11.26 -13.33
C TRP A 6 21.79 10.46 -14.61
N VAL A 7 20.88 10.61 -15.57
CA VAL A 7 21.07 10.10 -16.92
C VAL A 7 21.51 11.27 -17.79
N VAL A 8 22.65 11.13 -18.46
CA VAL A 8 23.28 12.20 -19.22
C VAL A 8 23.63 11.70 -20.61
N SER A 9 23.48 12.57 -21.61
CA SER A 9 24.00 12.37 -22.96
C SER A 9 25.11 13.38 -23.23
N LEU A 10 26.18 12.92 -23.88
CA LEU A 10 27.31 13.75 -24.30
C LEU A 10 27.54 13.58 -25.81
N PRO A 11 27.78 14.68 -26.57
CA PRO A 11 28.03 14.58 -28.00
C PRO A 11 29.36 13.86 -28.28
N VAL A 12 29.36 12.96 -29.25
CA VAL A 12 30.56 12.21 -29.65
C VAL A 12 31.14 12.83 -30.93
N GLN A 13 32.34 13.39 -30.82
CA GLN A 13 33.09 13.98 -31.95
C GLN A 13 33.90 12.94 -32.72
N ASN A 14 34.82 12.26 -32.02
CA ASN A 14 35.77 11.33 -32.63
C ASN A 14 35.40 9.87 -32.33
N SER A 15 35.32 9.51 -31.05
CA SER A 15 35.05 8.16 -30.60
C SER A 15 34.38 8.16 -29.23
N ALA A 16 33.29 7.39 -29.11
CA ALA A 16 32.58 7.19 -27.85
C ALA A 16 33.50 6.56 -26.79
N SER A 17 34.43 5.69 -27.19
CA SER A 17 35.41 5.07 -26.29
C SER A 17 36.39 6.10 -25.72
N THR A 18 36.90 7.01 -26.56
CA THR A 18 37.80 8.08 -26.11
C THR A 18 37.08 9.04 -25.16
N LEU A 19 35.84 9.42 -25.49
CA LEU A 19 35.02 10.28 -24.64
C LEU A 19 34.71 9.60 -23.29
N TRP A 20 34.37 8.31 -23.31
CA TRP A 20 34.12 7.51 -22.10
C TRP A 20 35.36 7.45 -21.20
N ASN A 21 36.53 7.15 -21.77
CA ASN A 21 37.78 7.08 -21.00
C ASN A 21 38.13 8.44 -20.37
N LYS A 22 37.95 9.54 -21.12
CA LYS A 22 38.16 10.90 -20.62
C LYS A 22 37.18 11.25 -19.49
N LEU A 23 35.91 10.90 -19.63
CA LEU A 23 34.90 11.10 -18.57
C LEU A 23 35.27 10.30 -17.31
N GLN A 24 35.59 9.02 -17.46
CA GLN A 24 35.98 8.15 -16.35
C GLN A 24 37.23 8.67 -15.63
N GLU A 25 38.23 9.15 -16.38
CA GLU A 25 39.43 9.76 -15.83
C GLU A 25 39.09 11.04 -15.03
N GLN A 26 38.30 11.96 -15.58
CA GLN A 26 37.92 13.21 -14.91
C GLN A 26 37.10 12.95 -13.64
N ILE A 27 36.15 12.03 -13.70
CA ILE A 27 35.35 11.64 -12.53
C ILE A 27 36.25 10.98 -11.48
N SER A 28 37.11 10.02 -11.85
CA SER A 28 38.02 9.37 -10.89
C SER A 28 38.98 10.36 -10.21
N LYS A 29 39.44 11.39 -10.92
CA LYS A 29 40.36 12.41 -10.38
C LYS A 29 39.70 13.42 -9.46
N HIS A 30 38.44 13.78 -9.74
CA HIS A 30 37.79 14.92 -9.10
C HIS A 30 36.55 14.58 -8.27
N SER A 31 35.99 13.38 -8.43
CA SER A 31 34.88 12.83 -7.66
C SER A 31 34.90 11.29 -7.72
N PHE A 32 35.95 10.71 -7.15
CA PHE A 32 36.20 9.26 -7.18
C PHE A 32 35.06 8.41 -6.58
N ASP A 33 34.23 9.02 -5.73
CA ASP A 33 33.09 8.41 -5.06
C ASP A 33 31.82 8.35 -5.94
N THR A 34 31.81 9.05 -7.08
CA THR A 34 30.66 9.06 -8.01
C THR A 34 30.63 7.77 -8.82
N PRO A 35 29.63 6.88 -8.61
CA PRO A 35 29.42 5.74 -9.50
C PRO A 35 29.11 6.24 -10.90
N LEU A 36 29.73 5.61 -11.90
CA LEU A 36 29.64 5.98 -13.32
C LEU A 36 29.48 4.71 -14.15
N TYR A 37 28.40 4.64 -14.93
CA TYR A 37 28.06 3.49 -15.76
C TYR A 37 27.64 3.93 -17.16
N ARG A 38 27.85 3.06 -18.14
CA ARG A 38 27.31 3.28 -19.49
C ARG A 38 25.81 3.04 -19.47
N PHE A 39 25.08 3.89 -20.18
CA PHE A 39 23.66 3.67 -20.45
C PHE A 39 23.54 3.23 -21.91
N ASN A 40 23.49 1.92 -22.13
CA ASN A 40 23.55 1.34 -23.48
C ASN A 40 22.20 1.48 -24.17
N ILE A 41 22.07 2.50 -25.01
CA ILE A 41 20.89 2.74 -25.85
C ILE A 41 21.22 2.21 -27.26
N PRO A 42 20.40 1.32 -27.84
CA PRO A 42 20.62 0.83 -29.20
C PRO A 42 20.29 1.91 -30.24
N ASN A 43 20.63 1.63 -31.49
CA ASN A 43 20.20 2.47 -32.60
C ASN A 43 18.70 2.28 -32.83
N LEU A 44 17.90 3.21 -32.32
CA LEU A 44 16.45 3.22 -32.54
C LEU A 44 16.11 3.86 -33.90
N ARG A 45 14.97 3.49 -34.46
CA ARG A 45 14.48 4.08 -35.72
C ARG A 45 14.23 5.58 -35.57
N VAL A 46 14.96 6.35 -36.37
CA VAL A 46 14.79 7.81 -36.45
C VAL A 46 13.59 8.16 -37.32
N GLY A 47 12.73 9.06 -36.83
CA GLY A 47 11.60 9.63 -37.57
C GLY A 47 11.96 10.92 -38.32
N THR A 48 10.94 11.70 -38.71
CA THR A 48 11.14 13.07 -39.21
C THR A 48 11.41 14.04 -38.07
N LEU A 49 12.04 15.19 -38.36
CA LEU A 49 12.26 16.24 -37.34
C LEU A 49 10.94 16.67 -36.67
N ASP A 50 9.88 16.87 -37.45
CA ASP A 50 8.56 17.22 -36.93
C ASP A 50 8.02 16.16 -35.97
N SER A 51 8.20 14.87 -36.30
CA SER A 51 7.78 13.77 -35.41
C SER A 51 8.58 13.73 -34.11
N LEU A 52 9.87 14.07 -34.14
CA LEU A 52 10.72 14.12 -32.95
C LEU A 52 10.39 15.31 -32.05
N LEU A 53 10.11 16.49 -32.65
CA LEU A 53 9.66 17.67 -31.90
C LEU A 53 8.33 17.41 -31.20
N SER A 54 7.34 16.86 -31.92
CA SER A 54 6.06 16.47 -31.31
C SER A 54 6.25 15.42 -30.22
N LEU A 55 7.12 14.43 -30.43
CA LEU A 55 7.39 13.40 -29.43
C LEU A 55 8.06 13.98 -28.17
N SER A 56 8.95 14.98 -28.33
CA SER A 56 9.65 15.64 -27.22
C SER A 56 8.68 16.23 -26.20
N ASP A 57 7.61 16.88 -26.68
CA ASP A 57 6.58 17.46 -25.81
C ASP A 57 5.75 16.37 -25.10
N ASP A 58 5.39 15.31 -25.83
CA ASP A 58 4.63 14.16 -25.30
C ASP A 58 5.45 13.39 -24.24
N LEU A 59 6.77 13.31 -24.43
CA LEU A 59 7.69 12.63 -23.52
C LEU A 59 7.74 13.28 -22.13
N VAL A 60 7.60 14.60 -22.02
CA VAL A 60 7.60 15.27 -20.70
C VAL A 60 6.37 14.87 -19.88
N LYS A 61 5.19 14.87 -20.50
CA LYS A 61 3.92 14.49 -19.85
C LYS A 61 3.91 13.00 -19.50
N SER A 62 4.29 12.16 -20.45
CA SER A 62 4.32 10.71 -20.25
C SER A 62 5.34 10.28 -19.19
N ASN A 63 6.50 10.93 -19.10
CA ASN A 63 7.46 10.67 -18.03
C ASN A 63 6.85 10.90 -16.65
N SER A 64 6.18 12.04 -16.46
CA SER A 64 5.58 12.42 -15.18
C SER A 64 4.49 11.43 -14.76
N PHE A 65 3.73 10.91 -15.73
CA PHE A 65 2.73 9.87 -15.49
C PHE A 65 3.38 8.55 -15.04
N VAL A 66 4.35 8.03 -15.81
CA VAL A 66 5.00 6.75 -15.50
C VAL A 66 5.73 6.79 -14.14
N GLU A 67 6.43 7.88 -13.85
CA GLU A 67 7.04 8.13 -12.54
C GLU A 67 5.98 8.15 -11.43
N GLY A 68 4.86 8.83 -11.66
CA GLY A 68 3.75 8.92 -10.71
C GLY A 68 3.17 7.54 -10.37
N VAL A 69 2.96 6.68 -11.36
CA VAL A 69 2.46 5.31 -11.15
C VAL A 69 3.48 4.46 -10.39
N SER A 70 4.77 4.52 -10.75
CA SER A 70 5.84 3.83 -10.02
C SER A 70 5.87 4.21 -8.53
N HIS A 71 5.75 5.51 -8.23
CA HIS A 71 5.69 6.01 -6.86
C HIS A 71 4.41 5.58 -6.12
N LYS A 72 3.25 5.53 -6.79
CA LYS A 72 2.00 5.03 -6.20
C LYS A 72 2.14 3.57 -5.79
N ILE A 73 2.67 2.71 -6.68
CA ILE A 73 2.88 1.29 -6.38
C ILE A 73 3.84 1.14 -5.21
N ARG A 74 4.98 1.87 -5.22
CA ARG A 74 5.93 1.85 -4.10
C ARG A 74 5.29 2.23 -2.77
N ARG A 75 4.50 3.30 -2.72
CA ARG A 75 3.79 3.72 -1.49
C ARG A 75 2.82 2.63 -1.02
N GLN A 76 2.14 1.96 -1.95
CA GLN A 76 1.24 0.87 -1.62
C GLN A 76 1.99 -0.32 -0.99
N ILE A 77 3.17 -0.67 -1.52
CA ILE A 77 4.05 -1.70 -0.93
C ILE A 77 4.44 -1.30 0.49
N GLU A 78 4.92 -0.07 0.69
CA GLU A 78 5.34 0.45 2.00
C GLU A 78 4.18 0.45 3.02
N GLU A 79 2.95 0.74 2.60
CA GLU A 79 1.75 0.61 3.45
C GLU A 79 1.47 -0.84 3.85
N LEU A 80 1.47 -1.77 2.88
CA LEU A 80 1.15 -3.17 3.13
C LEU A 80 2.21 -3.89 3.98
N GLU A 81 3.49 -3.57 3.78
CA GLU A 81 4.60 -4.05 4.61
C GLU A 81 4.46 -3.56 6.05
N ARG A 82 4.19 -2.26 6.25
CA ARG A 82 4.00 -1.68 7.59
C ARG A 82 2.89 -2.36 8.37
N VAL A 83 1.78 -2.70 7.70
CA VAL A 83 0.66 -3.42 8.34
C VAL A 83 1.07 -4.84 8.74
N SER A 84 1.94 -5.48 7.96
CA SER A 84 2.37 -6.87 8.18
C SER A 84 3.47 -7.05 9.23
N GLY A 85 4.21 -5.98 9.55
CA GLY A 85 5.43 -6.06 10.37
C GLY A 85 6.62 -6.73 9.67
N VAL A 86 6.48 -7.20 8.42
CA VAL A 86 7.57 -7.74 7.61
C VAL A 86 8.27 -6.59 6.91
N MET A 87 9.57 -6.42 7.18
CA MET A 87 10.43 -5.54 6.41
C MET A 87 10.98 -6.30 5.20
N SER A 88 10.70 -5.81 4.00
CA SER A 88 11.18 -6.44 2.77
C SER A 88 12.66 -6.20 2.49
N SER A 89 13.25 -7.05 1.64
CA SER A 89 14.62 -6.97 1.12
C SER A 89 14.86 -5.79 0.15
N GLY A 90 13.87 -4.92 -0.03
CA GLY A 90 13.90 -3.80 -0.98
C GLY A 90 13.23 -4.14 -2.32
N LEU A 91 13.06 -3.11 -3.15
CA LEU A 91 12.41 -3.23 -4.45
C LEU A 91 13.35 -3.88 -5.47
N THR A 92 12.79 -4.71 -6.35
CA THR A 92 13.52 -5.42 -7.40
C THR A 92 12.85 -5.25 -8.76
N VAL A 93 13.64 -5.46 -9.82
CA VAL A 93 13.23 -5.48 -11.23
C VAL A 93 13.83 -6.76 -11.80
N ASP A 94 13.01 -7.66 -12.36
CA ASP A 94 13.45 -8.97 -12.87
C ASP A 94 14.32 -9.78 -11.86
N GLY A 95 13.98 -9.66 -10.58
CA GLY A 95 14.68 -10.36 -9.48
C GLY A 95 16.00 -9.73 -9.05
N VAL A 96 16.45 -8.63 -9.67
CA VAL A 96 17.65 -7.89 -9.23
C VAL A 96 17.28 -6.58 -8.52
N PRO A 97 18.08 -6.10 -7.55
CA PRO A 97 17.84 -4.81 -6.91
C PRO A 97 17.77 -3.67 -7.94
N VAL A 98 16.90 -2.68 -7.71
CA VAL A 98 16.69 -1.52 -8.61
C VAL A 98 18.01 -0.85 -8.99
N ASP A 99 18.91 -0.63 -8.03
CA ASP A 99 20.24 -0.04 -8.28
C ASP A 99 21.07 -0.88 -9.26
N SER A 100 21.02 -2.20 -9.13
CA SER A 100 21.75 -3.12 -10.02
C SER A 100 21.14 -3.13 -11.42
N TYR A 101 19.81 -3.08 -11.52
CA TYR A 101 19.11 -3.00 -12.81
C TYR A 101 19.47 -1.71 -13.55
N LEU A 102 19.40 -0.56 -12.87
CA LEU A 102 19.64 0.75 -13.46
C LEU A 102 21.09 0.89 -13.95
N THR A 103 22.07 0.41 -13.18
CA THR A 103 23.50 0.52 -13.51
C THR A 103 23.97 -0.48 -14.56
N ARG A 104 23.17 -1.51 -14.85
CA ARG A 104 23.47 -2.56 -15.85
C ARG A 104 22.34 -2.68 -16.87
N PHE A 105 21.65 -1.57 -17.14
CA PHE A 105 20.52 -1.53 -18.06
C PHE A 105 20.90 -2.10 -19.43
N VAL A 106 20.02 -2.96 -19.94
CA VAL A 106 20.06 -3.51 -21.30
C VAL A 106 18.70 -3.31 -21.92
N TRP A 107 18.68 -2.88 -23.17
CA TRP A 107 17.47 -2.72 -23.94
C TRP A 107 16.80 -4.07 -24.21
N ASP A 108 15.52 -4.19 -23.89
CA ASP A 108 14.67 -5.34 -24.17
C ASP A 108 14.12 -5.24 -25.61
N GLU A 109 14.88 -5.78 -26.56
CA GLU A 109 14.52 -5.81 -27.98
C GLU A 109 13.24 -6.61 -28.26
N ALA A 110 12.97 -7.64 -27.45
CA ALA A 110 11.79 -8.48 -27.63
C ALA A 110 10.50 -7.73 -27.27
N ARG A 111 10.57 -6.86 -26.25
CA ARG A 111 9.44 -6.03 -25.82
C ARG A 111 9.34 -4.71 -26.58
N TYR A 112 10.48 -4.12 -26.95
CA TYR A 112 10.56 -2.82 -27.63
C TYR A 112 11.45 -2.91 -28.87
N PRO A 113 10.92 -3.38 -30.02
CA PRO A 113 11.71 -3.55 -31.23
C PRO A 113 12.35 -2.22 -31.69
N THR A 114 13.66 -2.22 -31.95
CA THR A 114 14.43 -1.04 -32.38
C THR A 114 13.92 -0.40 -33.68
N MET A 115 13.26 -1.19 -34.52
CA MET A 115 12.70 -0.75 -35.81
C MET A 115 11.29 -0.16 -35.72
N SER A 116 10.65 -0.24 -34.54
CA SER A 116 9.35 0.40 -34.33
C SER A 116 9.48 1.92 -34.27
N PRO A 117 8.49 2.68 -34.78
CA PRO A 117 8.43 4.11 -34.56
C PRO A 117 8.52 4.45 -33.07
N LEU A 118 9.32 5.47 -32.71
CA LEU A 118 9.51 5.87 -31.31
C LEU A 118 8.18 6.18 -30.60
N LYS A 119 7.24 6.83 -31.30
CA LYS A 119 5.92 7.13 -30.77
C LYS A 119 5.12 5.88 -30.41
N GLU A 120 5.20 4.82 -31.21
CA GLU A 120 4.53 3.55 -30.94
C GLU A 120 5.09 2.88 -29.66
N ILE A 121 6.43 2.92 -29.48
CA ILE A 121 7.08 2.43 -28.27
C ILE A 121 6.58 3.19 -27.04
N ILE A 122 6.50 4.52 -27.12
CA ILE A 122 6.05 5.38 -26.02
C ILE A 122 4.57 5.18 -25.71
N ASP A 123 3.72 5.14 -26.73
CA ASP A 123 2.28 4.91 -26.56
C ASP A 123 2.01 3.51 -25.98
N GLY A 124 2.79 2.50 -26.40
CA GLY A 124 2.76 1.15 -25.83
C GLY A 124 3.15 1.11 -24.35
N ILE A 125 4.25 1.78 -23.97
CA ILE A 125 4.66 1.93 -22.56
C ILE A 125 3.55 2.65 -21.77
N HIS A 126 3.01 3.73 -22.30
CA HIS A 126 1.95 4.50 -21.64
C HIS A 126 0.70 3.64 -21.39
N GLY A 127 0.23 2.93 -22.41
CA GLY A 127 -0.93 2.04 -22.31
C GLY A 127 -0.73 0.89 -21.30
N GLN A 128 0.46 0.28 -21.30
CA GLN A 128 0.81 -0.76 -20.32
C GLN A 128 0.79 -0.22 -18.89
N VAL A 129 1.43 0.93 -18.65
CA VAL A 129 1.49 1.56 -17.32
C VAL A 129 0.12 2.04 -16.87
N ALA A 130 -0.71 2.56 -17.77
CA ALA A 130 -2.09 2.96 -17.47
C ALA A 130 -2.96 1.76 -17.04
N LYS A 131 -2.84 0.63 -17.75
CA LYS A 131 -3.53 -0.61 -17.36
C LYS A 131 -3.12 -1.07 -15.97
N ILE A 132 -1.81 -1.05 -15.66
CA ILE A 132 -1.30 -1.37 -14.33
C ILE A 132 -1.86 -0.40 -13.27
N GLU A 133 -1.98 0.90 -13.58
CA GLU A 133 -2.57 1.86 -12.65
C GLU A 133 -4.04 1.54 -12.34
N ASP A 134 -4.83 1.18 -13.34
CA ASP A 134 -6.24 0.84 -13.16
C ASP A 134 -6.41 -0.48 -12.40
N ASP A 135 -5.62 -1.51 -12.72
CA ASP A 135 -5.60 -2.77 -11.98
C ASP A 135 -5.22 -2.55 -10.51
N LEU A 136 -4.27 -1.65 -10.23
CA LEU A 136 -3.91 -1.27 -8.85
C LEU A 136 -5.11 -0.67 -8.11
N LYS A 137 -5.85 0.26 -8.74
CA LYS A 137 -7.03 0.89 -8.11
C LYS A 137 -8.09 -0.14 -7.76
N VAL A 138 -8.38 -1.08 -8.65
CA VAL A 138 -9.37 -2.15 -8.42
C VAL A 138 -8.95 -3.02 -7.24
N ARG A 139 -7.74 -3.59 -7.26
CA ARG A 139 -7.26 -4.49 -6.21
C ARG A 139 -7.16 -3.80 -4.84
N VAL A 140 -6.73 -2.53 -4.81
CA VAL A 140 -6.67 -1.73 -3.58
C VAL A 140 -8.09 -1.45 -3.05
N SER A 141 -9.06 -1.19 -3.92
CA SER A 141 -10.46 -1.00 -3.53
C SER A 141 -11.06 -2.27 -2.90
N GLU A 142 -10.83 -3.43 -3.53
CA GLU A 142 -11.28 -4.74 -3.02
C GLU A 142 -10.72 -5.02 -1.63
N TYR A 143 -9.40 -4.86 -1.45
CA TYR A 143 -8.74 -5.02 -0.15
C TYR A 143 -9.30 -4.05 0.90
N ASN A 144 -9.48 -2.77 0.53
CA ASN A 144 -10.01 -1.76 1.45
C ASN A 144 -11.46 -2.03 1.87
N ASN A 145 -12.27 -2.64 1.01
CA ASN A 145 -13.64 -3.01 1.34
C ASN A 145 -13.67 -4.04 2.49
N ILE A 146 -12.90 -5.14 2.38
CA ILE A 146 -12.82 -6.16 3.45
C ILE A 146 -12.23 -5.55 4.73
N ARG A 147 -11.15 -4.75 4.60
CA ARG A 147 -10.57 -4.04 5.75
C ARG A 147 -11.59 -3.14 6.46
N SER A 148 -12.44 -2.43 5.70
CA SER A 148 -13.49 -1.58 6.25
C SER A 148 -14.57 -2.39 6.97
N GLN A 149 -15.01 -3.52 6.39
CA GLN A 149 -15.99 -4.43 7.00
C GLN A 149 -15.49 -4.98 8.33
N LEU A 150 -14.24 -5.47 8.39
CA LEU A 150 -13.63 -5.95 9.62
C LEU A 150 -13.51 -4.87 10.68
N ASN A 151 -13.09 -3.66 10.29
CA ASN A 151 -13.02 -2.53 11.22
C ASN A 151 -14.40 -2.16 11.79
N ALA A 152 -15.46 -2.27 10.99
CA ALA A 152 -16.83 -2.04 11.46
C ALA A 152 -17.28 -3.12 12.46
N ILE A 153 -16.95 -4.39 12.22
CA ILE A 153 -17.24 -5.49 13.15
C ILE A 153 -16.45 -5.33 14.45
N ASN A 154 -15.15 -5.09 14.37
CA ASN A 154 -14.28 -4.89 15.53
C ASN A 154 -14.77 -3.73 16.41
N ARG A 155 -15.18 -2.61 15.81
CA ARG A 155 -15.75 -1.47 16.57
C ARG A 155 -17.02 -1.84 17.34
N LYS A 156 -17.90 -2.67 16.77
CA LYS A 156 -19.09 -3.18 17.48
C LYS A 156 -18.72 -4.10 18.65
N GLN A 157 -17.58 -4.79 18.53
CA GLN A 157 -17.05 -5.68 19.56
C GLN A 157 -16.11 -4.98 20.56
N THR A 158 -15.70 -3.72 20.41
CA THR A 158 -14.73 -3.11 21.36
C THR A 158 -15.30 -1.92 22.15
N GLY A 159 -16.58 -1.61 21.99
CA GLY A 159 -17.24 -0.49 22.69
C GLY A 159 -17.52 -0.75 24.18
N SER A 160 -17.99 0.28 24.88
CA SER A 160 -18.52 0.18 26.26
C SER A 160 -19.65 -0.84 26.32
N LEU A 161 -19.76 -1.58 27.43
CA LEU A 161 -20.82 -2.56 27.68
C LEU A 161 -22.22 -2.02 27.37
N ALA A 162 -22.46 -0.72 27.58
CA ALA A 162 -23.74 -0.03 27.30
C ALA A 162 -24.25 -0.24 25.87
N VAL A 163 -23.34 -0.38 24.90
CA VAL A 163 -23.65 -0.41 23.46
C VAL A 163 -23.01 -1.58 22.71
N ARG A 164 -21.97 -2.23 23.26
CA ARG A 164 -21.27 -3.37 22.67
C ARG A 164 -22.19 -4.57 22.47
N ASP A 165 -21.89 -5.37 21.45
CA ASP A 165 -22.44 -6.71 21.33
C ASP A 165 -21.99 -7.58 22.53
N LEU A 166 -22.92 -8.33 23.12
CA LEU A 166 -22.66 -9.13 24.33
C LEU A 166 -22.45 -10.62 24.01
N SER A 167 -22.56 -11.02 22.74
CA SER A 167 -22.60 -12.43 22.36
C SER A 167 -21.29 -13.15 22.68
N ASP A 168 -20.17 -12.44 22.67
CA ASP A 168 -18.83 -12.96 23.01
C ASP A 168 -18.53 -12.97 24.52
N LEU A 169 -19.38 -12.31 25.34
CA LEU A 169 -19.24 -12.21 26.79
C LEU A 169 -20.15 -13.19 27.55
N VAL A 170 -21.12 -13.80 26.87
CA VAL A 170 -22.17 -14.62 27.47
C VAL A 170 -22.00 -16.07 27.00
N LYS A 171 -21.85 -17.00 27.94
CA LYS A 171 -21.78 -18.44 27.62
C LYS A 171 -23.17 -19.07 27.64
N PRO A 172 -23.39 -20.19 26.93
CA PRO A 172 -24.67 -20.90 26.97
C PRO A 172 -25.09 -21.28 28.39
N GLU A 173 -24.13 -21.58 29.28
CA GLU A 173 -24.36 -21.90 30.69
C GLU A 173 -24.89 -20.71 31.51
N ASP A 174 -24.68 -19.47 31.05
CA ASP A 174 -25.10 -18.25 31.73
C ASP A 174 -26.56 -17.89 31.44
N ILE A 175 -27.22 -18.55 30.48
CA ILE A 175 -28.59 -18.24 30.03
C ILE A 175 -29.52 -19.41 30.33
N ILE A 176 -30.49 -19.16 31.20
CA ILE A 176 -31.61 -20.06 31.47
C ILE A 176 -32.82 -19.54 30.70
N THR A 177 -33.24 -20.30 29.68
CA THR A 177 -34.48 -20.06 28.94
C THR A 177 -35.36 -21.30 29.08
N SER A 178 -36.51 -21.15 29.72
CA SER A 178 -37.55 -22.18 29.84
C SER A 178 -38.91 -21.54 29.59
N GLU A 179 -39.97 -22.34 29.55
CA GLU A 179 -41.35 -21.84 29.35
C GLU A 179 -41.71 -20.71 30.33
N ASN A 180 -41.21 -20.78 31.57
CA ASN A 180 -41.60 -19.86 32.64
C ASN A 180 -40.48 -18.96 33.16
N LEU A 181 -39.21 -19.29 32.88
CA LEU A 181 -38.05 -18.52 33.34
C LEU A 181 -37.27 -17.98 32.16
N THR A 182 -36.79 -16.74 32.32
CA THR A 182 -35.89 -16.08 31.39
C THR A 182 -34.72 -15.47 32.15
N THR A 183 -33.59 -15.30 31.46
CA THR A 183 -32.41 -14.62 31.99
C THR A 183 -32.22 -13.29 31.28
N LEU A 184 -32.15 -12.21 32.05
CA LEU A 184 -31.87 -10.88 31.54
C LEU A 184 -30.41 -10.50 31.84
N LEU A 185 -29.85 -9.64 30.99
CA LEU A 185 -28.50 -9.11 31.14
C LEU A 185 -28.57 -7.67 31.65
N ALA A 186 -28.02 -7.43 32.83
CA ALA A 186 -27.98 -6.12 33.47
C ALA A 186 -26.60 -5.48 33.31
N ILE A 187 -26.58 -4.26 32.81
CA ILE A 187 -25.41 -3.39 32.78
C ILE A 187 -25.52 -2.46 33.98
N VAL A 188 -24.57 -2.63 34.89
CA VAL A 188 -24.56 -1.98 36.20
C VAL A 188 -23.34 -1.05 36.26
N PRO A 189 -23.51 0.24 36.55
CA PRO A 189 -22.36 1.13 36.76
C PRO A 189 -21.45 0.59 37.86
N LYS A 190 -20.13 0.70 37.67
CA LYS A 190 -19.14 0.10 38.58
C LYS A 190 -19.29 0.56 40.03
N TYR A 191 -19.71 1.80 40.25
CA TYR A 191 -19.95 2.37 41.57
C TYR A 191 -21.22 1.81 42.26
N SER A 192 -22.20 1.33 41.49
CA SER A 192 -23.48 0.81 42.00
C SER A 192 -23.58 -0.72 41.99
N GLN A 193 -22.46 -1.45 41.83
CA GLN A 193 -22.47 -2.92 41.91
C GLN A 193 -22.97 -3.44 43.27
N LYS A 194 -22.65 -2.74 44.36
CA LYS A 194 -23.14 -3.09 45.70
C LYS A 194 -24.64 -2.91 45.81
N ASP A 195 -25.15 -1.81 45.28
CA ASP A 195 -26.58 -1.48 45.29
C ASP A 195 -27.34 -2.55 44.51
N TRP A 196 -26.89 -2.89 43.28
CA TRP A 196 -27.43 -3.98 42.48
C TRP A 196 -27.54 -5.29 43.25
N LEU A 197 -26.45 -5.76 43.85
CA LEU A 197 -26.42 -7.03 44.58
C LEU A 197 -27.36 -7.04 45.80
N SER A 198 -27.64 -5.87 46.38
CA SER A 198 -28.53 -5.73 47.53
C SER A 198 -30.01 -5.54 47.17
N SER A 199 -30.31 -5.07 45.94
CA SER A 199 -31.67 -4.66 45.56
C SER A 199 -32.29 -5.50 44.43
N TYR A 200 -31.51 -6.19 43.59
CA TYR A 200 -32.04 -6.85 42.39
C TYR A 200 -33.15 -7.88 42.70
N GLU A 201 -33.08 -8.57 43.84
CA GLU A 201 -34.06 -9.58 44.25
C GLU A 201 -35.44 -9.00 44.61
N ILE A 202 -35.49 -7.70 44.92
CA ILE A 202 -36.71 -7.00 45.38
C ILE A 202 -37.23 -5.98 44.38
N LEU A 203 -36.58 -5.81 43.22
CA LEU A 203 -37.03 -4.89 42.18
C LEU A 203 -38.43 -5.26 41.67
N THR A 204 -38.72 -6.56 41.55
CA THR A 204 -40.06 -7.07 41.25
C THR A 204 -40.31 -8.42 41.92
N ASN A 205 -41.59 -8.79 42.00
CA ASN A 205 -41.96 -10.14 42.43
C ASN A 205 -41.52 -11.18 41.39
N TYR A 206 -41.24 -12.42 41.83
CA TYR A 206 -40.84 -13.55 40.98
C TYR A 206 -39.44 -13.44 40.34
N VAL A 207 -38.52 -12.75 40.99
CA VAL A 207 -37.07 -12.85 40.73
C VAL A 207 -36.51 -14.08 41.45
N VAL A 208 -35.61 -14.83 40.82
CA VAL A 208 -34.95 -15.99 41.44
C VAL A 208 -33.83 -15.49 42.36
N PRO A 209 -33.88 -15.72 43.68
CA PRO A 209 -32.82 -15.28 44.59
C PRO A 209 -31.49 -15.96 44.29
N ARG A 210 -30.39 -15.25 44.54
CA ARG A 210 -29.01 -15.66 44.26
C ARG A 210 -28.74 -16.06 42.80
N SER A 211 -29.54 -15.58 41.86
CA SER A 211 -29.37 -15.85 40.42
C SER A 211 -28.41 -14.89 39.72
N SER A 212 -28.07 -13.75 40.33
CA SER A 212 -27.21 -12.78 39.68
C SER A 212 -25.74 -13.16 39.74
N LYS A 213 -25.10 -13.22 38.56
CA LYS A 213 -23.68 -13.57 38.38
C LYS A 213 -23.00 -12.51 37.53
N LYS A 214 -21.83 -12.02 37.95
CA LYS A 214 -21.01 -11.13 37.13
C LYS A 214 -20.33 -11.91 36.01
N LEU A 215 -20.52 -11.50 34.77
CA LEU A 215 -19.91 -12.12 33.57
C LEU A 215 -18.64 -11.39 33.14
N TYR A 216 -18.70 -10.06 33.10
CA TYR A 216 -17.63 -9.20 32.61
C TYR A 216 -17.66 -7.84 33.30
N GLU A 217 -16.53 -7.14 33.34
CA GLU A 217 -16.42 -5.77 33.86
C GLU A 217 -15.47 -4.97 32.97
N ASP A 218 -15.92 -3.80 32.51
CA ASP A 218 -15.08 -2.83 31.82
C ASP A 218 -14.67 -1.67 32.77
N ASN A 219 -14.19 -0.56 32.22
CA ASN A 219 -13.76 0.57 33.03
C ASN A 219 -14.91 1.28 33.76
N GLU A 220 -16.13 1.23 33.23
CA GLU A 220 -17.30 2.02 33.67
C GLU A 220 -18.44 1.14 34.21
N TYR A 221 -18.62 -0.06 33.67
CA TYR A 221 -19.76 -0.93 33.90
C TYR A 221 -19.36 -2.37 34.20
N ALA A 222 -20.28 -3.09 34.83
CA ALA A 222 -20.23 -4.54 35.01
C ALA A 222 -21.48 -5.19 34.42
N LEU A 223 -21.28 -6.30 33.71
CA LEU A 223 -22.33 -7.12 33.14
C LEU A 223 -22.72 -8.22 34.12
N TYR A 224 -23.99 -8.26 34.51
CA TYR A 224 -24.58 -9.26 35.39
C TYR A 224 -25.69 -10.03 34.67
N THR A 225 -25.87 -11.30 35.03
CA THR A 225 -27.11 -12.03 34.74
C THR A 225 -28.15 -11.78 35.83
N VAL A 226 -29.42 -12.02 35.53
CA VAL A 226 -30.49 -12.21 36.51
C VAL A 226 -31.56 -13.12 35.94
N THR A 227 -31.98 -14.13 36.69
CA THR A 227 -33.03 -15.05 36.28
C THR A 227 -34.34 -14.72 36.99
N LEU A 228 -35.43 -14.66 36.24
CA LEU A 228 -36.76 -14.30 36.75
C LEU A 228 -37.85 -14.95 35.91
N PHE A 229 -39.09 -14.90 36.38
CA PHE A 229 -40.22 -15.41 35.61
C PHE A 229 -40.50 -14.55 34.37
N SER A 230 -40.69 -15.16 33.21
CA SER A 230 -40.85 -14.46 31.93
C SER A 230 -41.96 -13.40 31.95
N ARG A 231 -43.06 -13.66 32.68
CA ARG A 231 -44.21 -12.75 32.82
C ARG A 231 -43.91 -11.43 33.55
N VAL A 232 -42.80 -11.34 34.30
CA VAL A 232 -42.42 -10.12 35.05
C VAL A 232 -41.22 -9.39 34.43
N ALA A 233 -40.72 -9.84 33.27
CA ALA A 233 -39.53 -9.28 32.64
C ALA A 233 -39.66 -7.78 32.33
N ASP A 234 -40.80 -7.34 31.79
CA ASP A 234 -41.01 -5.91 31.45
C ASP A 234 -41.12 -5.02 32.69
N ASN A 235 -41.76 -5.53 33.74
CA ASN A 235 -41.80 -4.83 35.03
C ASN A 235 -40.38 -4.72 35.60
N PHE A 236 -39.59 -5.79 35.55
CA PHE A 236 -38.21 -5.78 36.02
C PHE A 236 -37.34 -4.79 35.24
N ARG A 237 -37.47 -4.74 33.90
CA ARG A 237 -36.78 -3.75 33.07
C ARG A 237 -37.10 -2.31 33.48
N THR A 238 -38.36 -2.05 33.81
CA THR A 238 -38.84 -0.72 34.22
C THR A 238 -38.26 -0.33 35.57
N SER A 239 -38.41 -1.18 36.59
CA SER A 239 -37.88 -0.93 37.94
C SER A 239 -36.35 -0.86 37.96
N ALA A 240 -35.66 -1.71 37.21
CA ALA A 240 -34.21 -1.65 37.07
C ALA A 240 -33.75 -0.32 36.46
N ARG A 241 -34.46 0.20 35.46
CA ARG A 241 -34.16 1.50 34.84
C ARG A 241 -34.37 2.67 35.80
N GLU A 242 -35.40 2.62 36.64
CA GLU A 242 -35.66 3.66 37.66
C GLU A 242 -34.52 3.74 38.68
N GLU A 243 -33.90 2.61 39.01
CA GLU A 243 -32.70 2.52 39.87
C GLU A 243 -31.37 2.78 39.11
N GLY A 244 -31.44 3.16 37.83
CA GLY A 244 -30.27 3.50 37.02
C GLY A 244 -29.52 2.30 36.42
N PHE A 245 -30.10 1.09 36.45
CA PHE A 245 -29.55 -0.09 35.80
C PHE A 245 -30.12 -0.26 34.38
N GLN A 246 -29.27 -0.58 33.42
CA GLN A 246 -29.70 -0.81 32.05
C GLN A 246 -29.84 -2.32 31.80
N ILE A 247 -31.04 -2.77 31.43
CA ILE A 247 -31.26 -4.16 31.00
C ILE A 247 -31.13 -4.24 29.47
N ARG A 248 -30.31 -5.17 28.98
CA ARG A 248 -30.11 -5.44 27.56
C ARG A 248 -30.97 -6.64 27.15
N ASP A 249 -31.69 -6.47 26.06
CA ASP A 249 -32.34 -7.60 25.40
C ASP A 249 -31.26 -8.44 24.72
N PHE A 250 -31.22 -9.71 25.10
CA PHE A 250 -30.27 -10.68 24.57
C PHE A 250 -30.96 -12.03 24.47
N GLU A 251 -30.99 -12.56 23.25
CA GLU A 251 -31.51 -13.89 22.98
C GLU A 251 -30.34 -14.75 22.52
N TYR A 252 -30.00 -15.75 23.32
CA TYR A 252 -28.91 -16.64 22.99
C TYR A 252 -29.37 -17.64 21.93
N SER A 253 -28.85 -17.50 20.71
CA SER A 253 -28.98 -18.49 19.64
C SER A 253 -27.60 -19.05 19.28
N PRO A 254 -27.31 -20.34 19.57
CA PRO A 254 -26.03 -20.97 19.24
C PRO A 254 -25.69 -20.86 17.75
N GLU A 255 -26.70 -21.06 16.89
CA GLU A 255 -26.58 -21.01 15.43
C GLU A 255 -26.16 -19.62 14.94
N SER A 256 -26.69 -18.56 15.56
CA SER A 256 -26.34 -17.16 15.23
C SER A 256 -24.94 -16.76 15.69
N HIS A 257 -24.48 -17.34 16.80
CA HIS A 257 -23.16 -17.06 17.37
C HIS A 257 -22.07 -17.75 16.55
N ASP A 258 -22.24 -19.04 16.27
CA ASP A 258 -21.26 -19.82 15.51
C ASP A 258 -21.14 -19.33 14.07
N SER A 259 -22.26 -18.98 13.42
CA SER A 259 -22.24 -18.40 12.07
C SER A 259 -21.51 -17.07 12.01
N ARG A 260 -21.71 -16.17 12.99
CA ARG A 260 -21.01 -14.87 13.05
C ARG A 260 -19.52 -15.03 13.34
N LYS A 261 -19.15 -15.99 14.19
CA LYS A 261 -17.75 -16.31 14.46
C LYS A 261 -17.06 -16.85 13.20
N GLN A 262 -17.71 -17.78 12.48
CA GLN A 262 -17.21 -18.30 11.21
C GLN A 262 -17.09 -17.20 10.14
N GLU A 263 -18.06 -16.28 10.06
CA GLU A 263 -18.00 -15.14 9.14
C GLU A 263 -16.80 -14.22 9.46
N LEU A 264 -16.56 -13.93 10.75
CA LEU A 264 -15.42 -13.14 11.19
C LEU A 264 -14.08 -13.84 10.87
N GLU A 265 -13.95 -15.12 11.19
CA GLU A 265 -12.76 -15.91 10.88
C GLU A 265 -12.48 -15.92 9.37
N LYS A 266 -13.53 -16.12 8.57
CA LYS A 266 -13.43 -16.07 7.10
C LYS A 266 -12.99 -14.69 6.60
N LEU A 267 -13.57 -13.61 7.12
CA LEU A 267 -13.19 -12.24 6.71
C LEU A 267 -11.72 -11.93 7.06
N VAL A 268 -11.24 -12.41 8.22
CA VAL A 268 -9.83 -12.26 8.61
C VAL A 268 -8.91 -13.04 7.68
N GLU A 269 -9.27 -14.28 7.32
CA GLU A 269 -8.53 -15.08 6.35
C GLU A 269 -8.51 -14.43 4.96
N ASP A 270 -9.67 -13.96 4.48
CA ASP A 270 -9.82 -13.25 3.21
C ASP A 270 -8.97 -11.96 3.20
N GLN A 271 -8.94 -11.22 4.32
CA GLN A 271 -8.11 -10.02 4.45
C GLN A 271 -6.63 -10.35 4.30
N GLU A 272 -6.12 -11.36 5.02
CA GLU A 272 -4.72 -11.76 4.97
C GLU A 272 -4.33 -12.30 3.59
N SER A 273 -5.19 -13.10 2.98
CA SER A 273 -5.02 -13.63 1.63
C SER A 273 -4.96 -12.51 0.57
N LEU A 274 -5.94 -11.60 0.57
CA LEU A 274 -5.94 -10.46 -0.35
C LEU A 274 -4.75 -9.54 -0.13
N ARG A 275 -4.35 -9.30 1.12
CA ARG A 275 -3.17 -8.49 1.47
C ARG A 275 -1.91 -9.10 0.87
N GLY A 276 -1.69 -10.40 1.07
CA GLY A 276 -0.54 -11.12 0.52
C GLY A 276 -0.52 -11.11 -1.01
N SER A 277 -1.67 -11.41 -1.64
CA SER A 277 -1.80 -11.38 -3.10
C SER A 277 -1.58 -9.99 -3.68
N LEU A 278 -2.12 -8.95 -3.05
CA LEU A 278 -1.95 -7.56 -3.49
C LEU A 278 -0.49 -7.13 -3.36
N LEU A 279 0.17 -7.46 -2.25
CA LEU A 279 1.58 -7.13 -2.03
C LEU A 279 2.48 -7.79 -3.08
N GLN A 280 2.30 -9.08 -3.35
CA GLN A 280 3.05 -9.80 -4.37
C GLN A 280 2.84 -9.22 -5.77
N TRP A 281 1.59 -8.88 -6.09
CA TRP A 281 1.25 -8.22 -7.35
C TRP A 281 1.92 -6.86 -7.45
N CYS A 282 1.91 -6.04 -6.40
CA CYS A 282 2.56 -4.73 -6.37
C CYS A 282 4.07 -4.83 -6.63
N TYR A 283 4.80 -5.80 -6.06
CA TYR A 283 6.23 -5.97 -6.38
C TYR A 283 6.47 -6.30 -7.85
N THR A 284 5.67 -7.19 -8.40
CA THR A 284 5.77 -7.60 -9.81
C THR A 284 5.50 -6.39 -10.71
N SER A 285 4.39 -5.68 -10.47
CA SER A 285 3.99 -4.48 -11.20
C SER A 285 5.01 -3.34 -11.05
N TYR A 286 5.63 -3.19 -9.87
CA TYR A 286 6.69 -2.20 -9.68
C TYR A 286 7.88 -2.49 -10.60
N GLY A 287 8.34 -3.75 -10.64
CA GLY A 287 9.42 -4.16 -11.52
C GLY A 287 9.10 -3.89 -13.00
N GLU A 288 7.89 -4.23 -13.42
CA GLU A 288 7.42 -4.01 -14.79
C GLU A 288 7.36 -2.52 -15.15
N VAL A 289 6.72 -1.69 -14.31
CA VAL A 289 6.62 -0.24 -14.53
C VAL A 289 8.01 0.41 -14.51
N PHE A 290 8.89 0.01 -13.59
CA PHE A 290 10.25 0.55 -13.51
C PHE A 290 11.09 0.16 -14.74
N SER A 291 10.98 -1.08 -15.20
CA SER A 291 11.63 -1.53 -16.44
C SER A 291 11.15 -0.72 -17.64
N SER A 292 9.83 -0.55 -17.80
CA SER A 292 9.23 0.30 -18.84
C SER A 292 9.69 1.75 -18.73
N TRP A 293 9.85 2.28 -17.51
CA TRP A 293 10.34 3.64 -17.29
C TRP A 293 11.81 3.82 -17.70
N MET A 294 12.66 2.81 -17.51
CA MET A 294 14.04 2.86 -17.98
C MET A 294 14.13 2.87 -19.50
N HIS A 295 13.29 2.07 -20.18
CA HIS A 295 13.17 2.09 -21.65
C HIS A 295 12.64 3.43 -22.15
N PHE A 296 11.65 3.99 -21.47
CA PHE A 296 11.15 5.33 -21.73
C PHE A 296 12.28 6.37 -21.62
N CYS A 297 13.09 6.31 -20.56
CA CYS A 297 14.25 7.19 -20.38
C CYS A 297 15.26 7.05 -21.52
N ALA A 298 15.51 5.84 -22.00
CA ALA A 298 16.37 5.60 -23.16
C ALA A 298 15.83 6.24 -24.45
N VAL A 299 14.53 6.09 -24.75
CA VAL A 299 13.89 6.76 -25.89
C VAL A 299 13.97 8.29 -25.75
N ARG A 300 13.75 8.82 -24.55
CA ARG A 300 13.85 10.25 -24.28
C ARG A 300 15.27 10.78 -24.51
N VAL A 301 16.28 10.09 -23.97
CA VAL A 301 17.68 10.46 -24.16
C VAL A 301 18.05 10.40 -25.64
N PHE A 302 17.63 9.36 -26.36
CA PHE A 302 17.87 9.23 -27.80
C PHE A 302 17.24 10.39 -28.59
N THR A 303 15.97 10.69 -28.34
CA THR A 303 15.22 11.77 -29.01
C THR A 303 15.86 13.13 -28.77
N GLU A 304 16.12 13.47 -27.51
CA GLU A 304 16.75 14.74 -27.11
C GLU A 304 18.17 14.88 -27.65
N SER A 305 18.93 13.78 -27.73
CA SER A 305 20.29 13.79 -28.29
C SER A 305 20.26 14.11 -29.79
N ILE A 306 19.30 13.58 -30.54
CA ILE A 306 19.13 13.93 -31.96
C ILE A 306 18.72 15.39 -32.13
N LEU A 307 17.74 15.86 -31.33
CA LEU A 307 17.28 17.25 -31.40
C LEU A 307 18.37 18.26 -31.05
N ARG A 308 19.33 17.88 -30.20
CA ARG A 308 20.43 18.76 -29.76
C ARG A 308 21.70 18.64 -30.59
N TYR A 309 22.07 17.43 -31.01
CA TYR A 309 23.35 17.15 -31.67
C TYR A 309 23.22 16.90 -33.17
N GLY A 310 21.99 16.74 -33.66
CA GLY A 310 21.72 16.45 -35.07
C GLY A 310 21.90 14.98 -35.44
N LEU A 311 21.93 14.74 -36.75
CA LEU A 311 22.14 13.43 -37.35
C LEU A 311 23.54 13.32 -37.98
N PRO A 312 24.16 12.13 -37.97
CA PRO A 312 23.70 10.89 -37.33
C PRO A 312 23.71 10.97 -35.79
N PRO A 313 22.92 10.14 -35.07
CA PRO A 313 22.86 10.13 -33.61
C PRO A 313 24.19 9.67 -33.01
N SER A 314 25.13 10.59 -32.84
CA SER A 314 26.48 10.33 -32.32
C SER A 314 26.61 10.90 -30.91
N PHE A 315 26.26 10.08 -29.92
CA PHE A 315 26.31 10.48 -28.51
C PHE A 315 26.70 9.32 -27.59
N LEU A 316 27.18 9.67 -26.40
CA LEU A 316 27.51 8.75 -25.32
C LEU A 316 26.52 8.99 -24.18
N ALA A 317 25.65 8.01 -23.91
CA ALA A 317 24.75 8.05 -22.77
C ALA A 317 25.38 7.37 -21.55
N CYS A 318 25.25 8.01 -20.38
CA CYS A 318 25.84 7.57 -19.12
C CYS A 318 24.84 7.72 -17.97
N VAL A 319 25.00 6.86 -16.96
CA VAL A 319 24.37 7.01 -15.65
C VAL A 319 25.44 7.39 -14.62
N LEU A 320 25.17 8.43 -13.84
CA LEU A 320 26.01 8.84 -12.71
C LEU A 320 25.20 8.93 -11.43
N ALA A 321 25.82 8.70 -10.27
CA ALA A 321 25.20 8.92 -8.98
C ALA A 321 26.07 9.81 -8.08
N PRO A 322 26.24 11.10 -8.42
CA PRO A 322 27.11 11.98 -7.64
C PRO A 322 26.57 12.15 -6.22
N SER A 323 27.47 12.22 -5.25
CA SER A 323 27.11 12.63 -3.89
C SER A 323 26.66 14.10 -3.89
N VAL A 324 25.81 14.50 -2.94
CA VAL A 324 25.27 15.88 -2.84
C VAL A 324 26.39 16.93 -2.87
N LYS A 325 27.56 16.62 -2.28
CA LYS A 325 28.73 17.51 -2.27
C LYS A 325 29.45 17.57 -3.62
N ALA A 326 29.40 16.50 -4.40
CA ALA A 326 30.09 16.38 -5.67
C ALA A 326 29.27 16.90 -6.87
N GLU A 327 27.96 17.09 -6.74
CA GLU A 327 27.05 17.48 -7.84
C GLU A 327 27.56 18.68 -8.64
N LYS A 328 28.01 19.76 -7.97
CA LYS A 328 28.53 20.95 -8.64
C LYS A 328 29.80 20.65 -9.44
N LYS A 329 30.70 19.83 -8.91
CA LYS A 329 31.96 19.48 -9.58
C LYS A 329 31.72 18.55 -10.76
N VAL A 330 30.85 17.54 -10.59
CA VAL A 330 30.46 16.61 -11.66
C VAL A 330 29.75 17.34 -12.80
N ARG A 331 28.85 18.27 -12.50
CA ARG A 331 28.20 19.13 -13.51
C ARG A 331 29.22 19.92 -14.33
N SER A 332 30.19 20.57 -13.68
CA SER A 332 31.25 21.31 -14.36
C SER A 332 32.12 20.43 -15.27
N ILE A 333 32.38 19.17 -14.88
CA ILE A 333 33.09 18.20 -15.72
C ILE A 333 32.27 17.87 -16.97
N LEU A 334 30.97 17.60 -16.80
CA LEU A 334 30.06 17.27 -17.90
C LEU A 334 29.93 18.45 -18.89
N GLU A 335 29.77 19.67 -18.39
CA GLU A 335 29.73 20.90 -19.20
C GLU A 335 31.03 21.09 -20.02
N GLY A 336 32.19 20.89 -19.39
CA GLY A 336 33.48 20.99 -20.09
C GLY A 336 33.66 19.94 -21.20
N LEU A 337 33.01 18.78 -21.08
CA LEU A 337 33.01 17.75 -22.11
C LEU A 337 31.99 18.05 -23.23
N SER A 338 30.85 18.68 -22.93
CA SER A 338 29.86 19.06 -23.94
C SER A 338 30.30 20.27 -24.78
N ASP A 339 30.92 21.28 -24.17
CA ASP A 339 31.26 22.56 -24.83
C ASP A 339 32.40 22.45 -25.84
N SER A 340 33.17 21.37 -25.78
CA SER A 340 34.19 21.11 -26.79
C SER A 340 33.64 20.94 -28.21
N SER A 341 32.31 20.83 -28.39
CA SER A 341 31.63 20.74 -29.70
C SER A 341 31.23 22.07 -30.34
N ASN A 342 31.38 23.20 -29.64
CA ASN A 342 31.09 24.54 -30.16
C ASN A 342 32.37 25.33 -30.53
N ARG A 343 33.51 24.65 -30.68
CA ARG A 343 34.78 25.28 -31.10
C ARG A 343 35.29 24.73 -32.42
#